data_AF-A0A818B8X3-F1
#
_entry.id   AF-A0A818B8X3-F1
#
_cell.length_a   1.000
_cell.length_b   1.000
_cell.length_c   1.000
_cell.angle_alpha   90.00
_cell.angle_beta   90.00
_cell.angle_gamma   90.00
#
_symmetry.space_group_name_H-M   'P 1'
#
loop_
_entity.id
_entity.type
_entity.pdbx_description
1 polymer ?
#
loop_
_entity_poly.entity_id
_entity_poly.type
_entity_poly.pdbx_seq_one_letter_code
_entity_poly.pdbx_strand_id
1 'polypeptide(L)'
;MDKQFDFRVLLLKLQDYLSDNDRRRLHFIVDDTIPRHLRDDSTLGGTLSLLESLFDQAKISEQDFNYLIRAFNEKHYYEGVKRLQGILIYF
;
A
#
# COMPACT_ATOMS: atom_id res chain seq x y z
N MET A 1 7.22 -18.82 -7.41
CA MET A 1 6.15 -18.52 -6.44
C MET A 1 4.92 -18.06 -7.21
N ASP A 2 3.74 -18.30 -6.66
CA ASP A 2 2.48 -17.94 -7.30
C ASP A 2 2.19 -16.46 -6.99
N LYS A 3 2.21 -15.59 -8.02
CA LYS A 3 1.94 -14.15 -7.86
C LYS A 3 0.64 -13.86 -7.12
N GLN A 4 -0.37 -14.71 -7.30
CA GLN A 4 -1.66 -14.56 -6.63
C GLN A 4 -1.55 -14.86 -5.13
N PHE A 5 -0.71 -15.83 -4.75
CA PHE A 5 -0.40 -16.12 -3.36
C PHE A 5 0.37 -14.96 -2.72
N ASP A 6 1.42 -14.49 -3.38
CA ASP A 6 2.28 -13.40 -2.88
C ASP A 6 1.48 -12.10 -2.67
N PHE A 7 0.57 -11.76 -3.58
CA PHE A 7 -0.31 -10.61 -3.42
C PHE A 7 -1.30 -10.78 -2.27
N ARG A 8 -1.84 -11.98 -2.03
CA ARG A 8 -2.72 -12.23 -0.88
C ARG A 8 -1.98 -12.06 0.45
N VAL A 9 -0.74 -12.53 0.55
CA VAL A 9 0.11 -12.35 1.73
C VAL A 9 0.36 -10.87 1.99
N LEU A 10 0.69 -10.11 0.93
CA LEU A 10 0.81 -8.65 0.99
C LEU A 10 -0.47 -7.99 1.53
N LEU A 11 -1.64 -8.37 0.99
CA LEU A 11 -2.92 -7.80 1.41
C LEU A 11 -3.22 -8.06 2.88
N LEU A 12 -2.97 -9.28 3.38
CA LEU A 12 -3.18 -9.61 4.80
C LEU A 12 -2.30 -8.74 5.71
N LYS A 13 -1.01 -8.59 5.37
CA LYS A 13 -0.09 -7.72 6.12
C LYS A 13 -0.53 -6.26 6.12
N LEU A 14 -1.05 -5.74 4.99
CA LEU A 14 -1.50 -4.35 4.90
C LEU A 14 -2.86 -4.12 5.56
N GLN A 15 -3.76 -5.09 5.50
CA GLN A 15 -5.10 -4.99 6.07
C GLN A 15 -5.06 -4.76 7.58
N ASP A 16 -4.23 -5.50 8.29
CA ASP A 16 -4.15 -5.47 9.75
C ASP A 16 -3.41 -4.22 10.28
N TYR A 17 -2.61 -3.58 9.42
CA TYR A 17 -1.73 -2.49 9.81
C TYR A 17 -2.15 -1.13 9.26
N LEU A 18 -2.90 -1.04 8.16
CA LEU A 18 -3.40 0.24 7.64
C LEU A 18 -4.81 0.54 8.14
N SER A 19 -4.97 1.69 8.79
CA SER A 19 -6.29 2.21 9.16
C SER A 19 -7.08 2.66 7.92
N ASP A 20 -8.40 2.80 8.04
CA ASP A 20 -9.23 3.36 6.95
C ASP A 20 -8.76 4.76 6.49
N ASN A 21 -8.21 5.55 7.43
CA ASN A 21 -7.65 6.85 7.10
C ASN A 21 -6.34 6.72 6.30
N ASP A 22 -5.49 5.74 6.63
CA ASP A 22 -4.27 5.46 5.87
C ASP A 22 -4.59 4.92 4.47
N ARG A 23 -5.64 4.09 4.36
CA ARG A 23 -6.16 3.63 3.06
C ARG A 23 -6.62 4.81 2.21
N ARG A 24 -7.37 5.76 2.77
CA ARG A 24 -7.73 6.99 2.04
C ARG A 24 -6.51 7.81 1.66
N ARG A 25 -5.52 7.93 2.54
CA ARG A 25 -4.26 8.65 2.26
C ARG A 25 -3.47 8.01 1.14
N LEU A 26 -3.46 6.68 1.01
CA LEU A 26 -2.78 5.97 -0.09
C LEU A 26 -3.15 6.56 -1.46
N HIS A 27 -4.44 6.82 -1.69
CA HIS A 27 -4.95 7.39 -2.94
C HIS A 27 -4.40 8.79 -3.27
N PHE A 28 -3.97 9.55 -2.25
CA PHE A 28 -3.38 10.89 -2.43
C PHE A 28 -1.85 10.89 -2.53
N ILE A 29 -1.17 9.88 -1.97
CA ILE A 29 0.29 9.87 -1.84
C ILE A 29 1.00 9.08 -2.95
N VAL A 30 0.29 8.17 -3.61
CA VAL A 30 0.83 7.43 -4.76
C VAL A 30 1.14 8.39 -5.92
N ASP A 31 2.22 8.07 -6.62
CA ASP A 31 2.73 8.89 -7.71
C ASP A 31 1.81 8.87 -8.97
N ASP A 32 2.11 9.77 -9.90
CA ASP A 32 1.32 9.96 -11.13
C ASP A 32 1.43 8.80 -12.14
N THR A 33 2.27 7.78 -11.86
CA THR A 33 2.33 6.58 -12.71
C THR A 33 1.15 5.64 -12.45
N ILE A 34 0.38 5.87 -11.38
CA ILE A 34 -0.86 5.14 -11.12
C ILE A 34 -2.02 5.79 -11.91
N PRO A 35 -2.79 5.00 -12.70
CA PRO A 35 -3.94 5.51 -13.43
C PRO A 35 -4.89 6.31 -12.53
N ARG A 36 -5.31 7.48 -13.02
CA ARG A 36 -6.14 8.42 -12.26
C ARG A 36 -7.43 7.79 -11.71
N HIS A 37 -8.05 6.88 -12.47
CA HIS A 37 -9.27 6.19 -12.02
C HIS A 37 -9.04 5.31 -10.77
N LEU A 38 -7.85 4.74 -10.60
CA LEU A 38 -7.48 4.00 -9.37
C LEU A 38 -7.15 4.94 -8.22
N ARG A 39 -6.60 6.12 -8.51
CA ARG A 39 -6.33 7.14 -7.50
C ARG A 39 -7.62 7.75 -6.96
N ASP A 40 -8.59 8.02 -7.82
CA ASP A 40 -9.82 8.72 -7.41
C ASP A 40 -10.86 7.77 -6.74
N ASP A 41 -10.72 6.45 -6.89
CA ASP A 41 -11.59 5.46 -6.25
C ASP A 41 -11.12 5.14 -4.81
N SER A 42 -11.54 5.95 -3.85
CA SER A 42 -11.23 5.74 -2.42
C SER A 42 -12.05 4.64 -1.73
N THR A 43 -12.80 3.83 -2.48
CA THR A 43 -13.50 2.66 -1.92
C THR A 43 -12.52 1.53 -1.59
N LEU A 44 -12.99 0.52 -0.85
CA LEU A 44 -12.19 -0.68 -0.59
C LEU A 44 -11.75 -1.37 -1.89
N GLY A 45 -12.64 -1.45 -2.88
CA GLY A 45 -12.33 -2.04 -4.19
C GLY A 45 -11.27 -1.23 -4.95
N GLY A 46 -11.37 0.09 -4.87
CA GLY A 46 -10.35 0.99 -5.43
C GLY A 46 -8.99 0.85 -4.73
N THR A 47 -8.95 0.75 -3.40
CA THR A 47 -7.71 0.50 -2.66
C THR A 47 -7.08 -0.85 -3.01
N LEU A 48 -7.88 -1.90 -3.20
CA LEU A 48 -7.36 -3.20 -3.64
C LEU A 48 -6.76 -3.13 -5.04
N SER A 49 -7.47 -2.49 -5.97
CA SER A 49 -7.02 -2.31 -7.35
C SER A 49 -5.75 -1.43 -7.42
N LEU A 50 -5.65 -0.43 -6.54
CA LEU A 50 -4.46 0.40 -6.38
C LEU A 50 -3.25 -0.43 -5.92
N LEU A 51 -3.42 -1.26 -4.88
CA LEU A 51 -2.37 -2.11 -4.35
C LEU A 51 -1.95 -3.19 -5.35
N GLU A 52 -2.89 -3.75 -6.10
CA GLU A 52 -2.60 -4.70 -7.18
C GLU A 52 -1.77 -4.04 -8.28
N SER A 53 -2.15 -2.82 -8.69
CA SER A 53 -1.38 -2.04 -9.66
C SER A 53 0.06 -1.76 -9.19
N LEU A 54 0.24 -1.41 -7.92
CA LEU A 54 1.56 -1.19 -7.32
C LEU A 54 2.39 -2.48 -7.27
N PHE A 55 1.75 -3.61 -6.97
CA PHE A 55 2.39 -4.93 -6.93
C PHE A 55 2.81 -5.39 -8.32
N ASP A 56 1.94 -5.24 -9.33
CA ASP A 56 2.24 -5.59 -10.72
C ASP A 56 3.38 -4.74 -11.31
N GLN A 57 3.50 -3.49 -10.87
CA GLN A 57 4.62 -2.61 -11.19
C GLN A 57 5.90 -2.90 -10.38
N ALA A 58 5.89 -3.94 -9.53
CA ALA A 58 6.99 -4.29 -8.62
C ALA A 58 7.43 -3.15 -7.68
N LYS A 59 6.53 -2.20 -7.38
CA LYS A 59 6.79 -1.12 -6.44
C LYS A 59 6.63 -1.58 -4.99
N ILE A 60 5.79 -2.58 -4.78
CA ILE A 60 5.58 -3.23 -3.49
C ILE A 60 5.63 -4.74 -3.67
N SER A 61 6.01 -5.45 -2.63
CA SER A 61 5.98 -6.91 -2.54
C SER A 61 5.72 -7.34 -1.10
N GLU A 62 5.43 -8.61 -0.87
CA GLU A 62 5.22 -9.17 0.47
C GLU A 62 6.40 -8.98 1.44
N GLN A 63 7.61 -8.71 0.90
CA GLN A 63 8.85 -8.50 1.64
C GLN A 63 9.30 -7.02 1.62
N ASP A 64 8.80 -6.23 0.67
CA ASP A 64 9.23 -4.84 0.47
C ASP A 64 8.03 -3.91 0.27
N PHE A 65 7.76 -3.09 1.29
CA PHE A 65 6.75 -2.03 1.28
C PHE A 65 7.40 -0.64 1.37
N ASN A 66 8.72 -0.54 1.11
CA ASN A 66 9.47 0.71 1.27
C ASN A 66 8.92 1.83 0.39
N TYR A 67 8.36 1.50 -0.78
CA TYR A 67 7.66 2.48 -1.60
C TYR A 67 6.52 3.16 -0.83
N LEU A 68 5.68 2.37 -0.13
CA LEU A 68 4.59 2.93 0.70
C LEU A 68 5.17 3.75 1.84
N ILE A 69 6.19 3.26 2.54
CA ILE A 69 6.83 3.99 3.65
C ILE A 69 7.35 5.35 3.18
N ARG A 70 8.05 5.40 2.04
CA ARG A 70 8.55 6.64 1.45
C ARG A 70 7.40 7.58 1.08
N ALA A 71 6.37 7.08 0.40
CA ALA A 71 5.21 7.87 0.02
C ALA A 71 4.49 8.48 1.24
N PHE A 72 4.32 7.72 2.32
CA PHE A 72 3.73 8.22 3.57
C PHE A 72 4.64 9.26 4.24
N ASN A 73 5.96 9.04 4.23
CA ASN A 73 6.93 9.94 4.84
C ASN A 73 7.02 11.29 4.10
N GLU A 74 7.02 11.29 2.76
CA GLU A 74 7.03 12.49 1.92
C GLU A 74 5.82 13.40 2.14
N LYS A 75 4.71 12.84 2.63
CA LYS A 75 3.48 13.58 2.95
C LYS A 75 3.28 13.79 4.45
N HIS A 76 4.31 13.54 5.26
CA HIS A 76 4.32 13.73 6.71
C HIS A 76 3.28 12.89 7.46
N TYR A 77 2.88 11.74 6.92
CA TYR A 77 1.94 10.81 7.56
C TYR A 77 2.66 9.79 8.45
N TYR A 78 3.31 10.29 9.51
CA TYR A 78 4.20 9.52 10.38
C TYR A 78 3.54 8.33 11.09
N GLU A 79 2.24 8.41 11.40
CA GLU A 79 1.51 7.28 12.00
C GLU A 79 1.37 6.10 11.03
N GLY A 80 1.16 6.37 9.73
CA GLY A 80 1.16 5.33 8.71
C GLY A 80 2.55 4.71 8.51
N VAL A 81 3.61 5.53 8.57
CA VAL A 81 5.01 5.06 8.55
C VAL A 81 5.28 4.09 9.71
N LYS A 82 4.93 4.46 10.94
CA LYS A 82 5.15 3.60 12.12
C LYS A 82 4.44 2.25 11.98
N ARG A 83 3.19 2.24 11.47
CA ARG A 83 2.44 1.01 11.25
C ARG A 83 3.11 0.11 10.21
N LEU A 84 3.51 0.68 9.07
CA LEU A 84 4.21 -0.05 8.01
C LEU A 84 5.57 -0.57 8.46
N GLN A 85 6.32 0.21 9.24
CA GLN A 85 7.57 -0.25 9.86
C GLN A 85 7.34 -1.36 10.89
N GLY A 86 6.22 -1.33 11.61
CA GLY A 86 5.80 -2.42 12.48
C GLY A 86 5.69 -3.76 11.74
N ILE A 87 5.18 -3.77 10.50
CA ILE A 87 5.12 -4.99 9.68
C ILE A 87 6.51 -5.62 9.52
N LEU A 88 7.54 -4.81 9.25
CA LEU A 88 8.92 -5.28 9.05
C LEU A 88 9.60 -5.82 10.33
N ILE A 89 9.06 -5.47 11.50
CA ILE A 89 9.60 -5.91 12.80
C ILE A 89 8.94 -7.24 13.24
N TYR A 90 7.66 -7.43 12.89
CA TYR A 90 6.85 -8.56 13.36
C TYR A 90 6.72 -9.71 12.34
N PHE A 91 7.10 -9.51 11.07
CA PHE A 91 7.04 -10.50 9.98
C PHE A 91 8.34 -10.54 9.18
#